data_AF-A0A1G8WXE5-F1
#
_entry.id   AF-A0A1G8WXE5-F1
#
_cell.length_a   1.000
_cell.length_b   1.000
_cell.length_c   1.000
_cell.angle_alpha   90.00
_cell.angle_beta   90.00
_cell.angle_gamma   90.00
#
_symmetry.space_group_name_H-M   'P 1'
#
loop_
_entity.id
_entity.type
_entity.pdbx_description
1 polymer ?
#
loop_
_entity_poly.entity_id
_entity_poly.type
_entity_poly.pdbx_seq_one_letter_code
_entity_poly.pdbx_strand_id
1 'polypeptide(L)'
;MVRVAIDIGHGSNTWENGGGKGVVRNGIVYEEHDFNSLVAQELDRLLNYNGISTLLYQQPFSPEVGLTQRTNYYNSQNVDLVWSIHANASSSTSAEGRCAFYWYTSSAARRLAELYVEEVTNAGYNTHGTGLHASQPNSWTNLHICRETNMTAVLTENGFMTNNADFERIFGSNQAVYVANIARAHAKAICRFFNINFNDDGGGGTGQKYIEILADSLWTYNTADWNDRAVIVNRGEVFTVIRDRFYVDGGYMYQIKSGLYITANPTYVRAYTR
;
A
#
# COMPACT_ATOMS: atom_id res chain seq x y z
N MET A 1 -7.35 12.85 -19.17
CA MET A 1 -7.02 12.60 -17.75
C MET A 1 -6.44 11.20 -17.70
N VAL A 2 -5.29 11.01 -17.06
CA VAL A 2 -4.66 9.69 -16.97
C VAL A 2 -5.56 8.75 -16.17
N ARG A 3 -5.73 7.52 -16.64
CA ARG A 3 -6.53 6.48 -15.99
C ARG A 3 -5.68 5.24 -15.71
N VAL A 4 -5.55 4.88 -14.44
CA VAL A 4 -4.75 3.74 -13.96
C VAL A 4 -5.66 2.65 -13.42
N ALA A 5 -5.55 1.45 -13.96
CA ALA A 5 -6.11 0.26 -13.32
C ALA A 5 -5.18 -0.20 -12.21
N ILE A 6 -5.66 -0.23 -10.96
CA ILE A 6 -4.98 -0.87 -9.85
C ILE A 6 -5.49 -2.30 -9.78
N ASP A 7 -4.58 -3.24 -10.03
CA ASP A 7 -4.80 -4.67 -9.92
C ASP A 7 -4.32 -5.13 -8.54
N ILE A 8 -5.24 -5.65 -7.74
CA ILE A 8 -4.92 -6.21 -6.43
C ILE A 8 -4.63 -7.69 -6.63
N GLY A 9 -3.44 -8.14 -6.25
CA GLY A 9 -3.08 -9.53 -6.29
C GLY A 9 -4.02 -10.36 -5.42
N HIS A 10 -4.52 -11.46 -6.00
CA HIS A 10 -5.36 -12.45 -5.32
C HIS A 10 -6.68 -11.89 -4.78
N GLY A 11 -7.37 -12.69 -3.97
CA GLY A 11 -8.65 -12.39 -3.34
C GLY A 11 -8.73 -13.06 -1.97
N SER A 12 -9.65 -12.59 -1.13
CA SER A 12 -9.80 -12.97 0.29
C SER A 12 -10.30 -14.40 0.53
N ASN A 13 -10.36 -15.22 -0.52
CA ASN A 13 -10.79 -16.61 -0.46
C ASN A 13 -9.82 -17.54 -1.21
N THR A 14 -8.63 -17.03 -1.56
CA THR A 14 -7.65 -17.79 -2.34
C THR A 14 -6.88 -18.78 -1.47
N TRP A 15 -6.78 -18.54 -0.16
CA TRP A 15 -6.26 -19.52 0.76
C TRP A 15 -7.20 -20.74 0.87
N GLU A 16 -8.49 -20.53 1.06
CA GLU A 16 -9.48 -21.58 1.23
C GLU A 16 -9.69 -22.38 -0.06
N ASN A 17 -9.66 -21.71 -1.21
CA ASN A 17 -9.95 -22.35 -2.49
C ASN A 17 -8.74 -23.03 -3.14
N GLY A 18 -7.52 -22.69 -2.74
CA GLY A 18 -6.31 -23.15 -3.44
C GLY A 18 -5.05 -23.29 -2.59
N GLY A 19 -5.11 -22.98 -1.29
CA GLY A 19 -4.07 -23.26 -0.29
C GLY A 19 -2.72 -22.56 -0.48
N GLY A 20 -2.63 -21.54 -1.35
CA GLY A 20 -1.32 -21.12 -1.88
C GLY A 20 -0.98 -19.63 -1.86
N LYS A 21 -1.87 -18.74 -1.42
CA LYS A 21 -1.72 -17.28 -1.59
C LYS A 21 -1.63 -16.53 -0.25
N GLY A 22 -0.66 -16.96 0.54
CA GLY A 22 -0.41 -16.46 1.88
C GLY A 22 0.67 -17.28 2.59
N VAL A 23 0.85 -17.04 3.87
CA VAL A 23 1.78 -17.80 4.74
C VAL A 23 1.11 -18.19 6.05
N VAL A 24 1.56 -19.29 6.65
CA VAL A 24 1.14 -19.69 8.00
C VAL A 24 2.25 -19.39 8.98
N ARG A 25 1.95 -18.64 10.05
CA ARG A 25 2.86 -18.45 11.19
C ARG A 25 2.10 -18.64 12.49
N ASN A 26 2.65 -19.46 13.39
CA ASN A 26 2.06 -19.76 14.70
C ASN A 26 0.60 -20.23 14.63
N GLY A 27 0.25 -21.00 13.59
CA GLY A 27 -1.11 -21.50 13.37
C GLY A 27 -2.09 -20.47 12.81
N ILE A 28 -1.64 -19.24 12.50
CA ILE A 28 -2.44 -18.17 11.90
C ILE A 28 -2.11 -18.09 10.42
N VAL A 29 -3.14 -17.98 9.59
CA VAL A 29 -3.03 -17.72 8.15
C VAL A 29 -2.95 -16.21 7.93
N TYR A 30 -1.98 -15.79 7.12
CA TYR A 30 -1.81 -14.43 6.65
C TYR A 30 -1.96 -14.43 5.13
N GLU A 31 -3.08 -13.93 4.63
CA GLU A 31 -3.35 -13.89 3.20
C GLU A 31 -2.63 -12.70 2.55
N GLU A 32 -2.01 -12.94 1.39
CA GLU A 32 -1.33 -11.87 0.63
C GLU A 32 -2.29 -10.73 0.27
N HIS A 33 -3.55 -11.07 -0.01
CA HIS A 33 -4.58 -10.15 -0.44
C HIS A 33 -4.87 -9.04 0.58
N ASP A 34 -4.73 -9.32 1.88
CA ASP A 34 -4.95 -8.31 2.93
C ASP A 34 -3.95 -7.16 2.81
N PHE A 35 -2.67 -7.50 2.65
CA PHE A 35 -1.63 -6.50 2.45
C PHE A 35 -1.78 -5.79 1.09
N ASN A 36 -2.01 -6.54 0.01
CA ASN A 36 -2.18 -5.96 -1.33
C ASN A 36 -3.35 -4.95 -1.34
N SER A 37 -4.44 -5.26 -0.63
CA SER A 37 -5.62 -4.40 -0.48
C SER A 37 -5.31 -3.09 0.22
N LEU A 38 -4.54 -3.13 1.32
CA LEU A 38 -4.12 -1.93 2.06
C LEU A 38 -3.26 -1.00 1.19
N VAL A 39 -2.29 -1.55 0.45
CA VAL A 39 -1.44 -0.77 -0.46
C VAL A 39 -2.27 -0.21 -1.61
N ALA A 40 -3.21 -0.98 -2.16
CA ALA A 40 -4.07 -0.54 -3.25
C ALA A 40 -4.98 0.62 -2.84
N GLN A 41 -5.57 0.59 -1.65
CA GLN A 41 -6.40 1.68 -1.13
C GLN A 41 -5.61 2.97 -0.93
N GLU A 42 -4.41 2.88 -0.38
CA GLU A 42 -3.58 4.08 -0.20
C GLU A 42 -3.04 4.62 -1.54
N LEU A 43 -2.69 3.73 -2.47
CA LEU A 43 -2.31 4.12 -3.82
C LEU A 43 -3.46 4.80 -4.56
N ASP A 44 -4.66 4.23 -4.47
CA ASP A 44 -5.89 4.78 -5.05
C ASP A 44 -6.12 6.23 -4.60
N ARG A 45 -6.04 6.45 -3.29
CA ARG A 45 -6.16 7.76 -2.66
C ARG A 45 -5.12 8.75 -3.18
N LEU A 46 -3.83 8.35 -3.20
CA LEU A 46 -2.71 9.19 -3.64
C LEU A 46 -2.80 9.54 -5.13
N LEU A 47 -3.18 8.60 -5.99
CA LEU A 47 -3.33 8.84 -7.42
C LEU A 47 -4.49 9.81 -7.70
N ASN A 48 -5.66 9.60 -7.06
CA ASN A 48 -6.79 10.53 -7.21
C ASN A 48 -6.45 11.94 -6.73
N TYR A 49 -5.74 12.07 -5.60
CA TYR A 49 -5.26 13.38 -5.13
C TYR A 49 -4.33 14.07 -6.13
N ASN A 50 -3.57 13.29 -6.90
CA ASN A 50 -2.67 13.76 -7.94
C ASN A 50 -3.33 13.91 -9.32
N GLY A 51 -4.66 13.88 -9.39
CA GLY A 51 -5.41 14.08 -10.64
C GLY A 51 -5.38 12.90 -11.60
N ILE A 52 -5.01 11.71 -11.11
CA ILE A 52 -5.02 10.46 -11.85
C ILE A 52 -6.27 9.68 -11.46
N SER A 53 -7.14 9.40 -12.42
CA SER A 53 -8.33 8.57 -12.18
C SER A 53 -7.92 7.11 -12.04
N THR A 54 -8.54 6.41 -11.10
CA THR A 54 -8.23 5.01 -10.82
C THR A 54 -9.41 4.10 -11.15
N LEU A 55 -9.09 2.82 -11.33
CA LEU A 55 -10.06 1.78 -11.59
C LEU A 55 -9.62 0.48 -10.93
N LEU A 56 -10.53 -0.17 -10.20
CA LEU A 56 -10.29 -1.46 -9.56
C LEU A 56 -11.35 -2.45 -10.02
N TYR A 57 -10.93 -3.65 -10.42
CA TYR A 57 -11.85 -4.75 -10.75
C TYR A 57 -11.82 -5.83 -9.68
N GLN A 58 -10.61 -6.27 -9.27
CA GLN A 58 -10.44 -6.88 -7.96
C GLN A 58 -10.68 -5.82 -6.89
N GLN A 59 -11.68 -6.02 -6.04
CA GLN A 59 -11.97 -5.10 -4.94
C GLN A 59 -11.11 -5.43 -3.71
N PRO A 60 -10.75 -4.45 -2.87
CA PRO A 60 -10.06 -4.67 -1.61
C PRO A 60 -10.83 -5.65 -0.71
N PHE A 61 -10.10 -6.53 -0.02
CA PHE A 61 -10.63 -7.50 0.96
C PHE A 61 -11.81 -8.31 0.44
N SER A 62 -11.83 -8.60 -0.86
CA SER A 62 -12.96 -9.21 -1.54
C SER A 62 -12.57 -10.55 -2.17
N PRO A 63 -13.53 -11.46 -2.41
CA PRO A 63 -13.27 -12.72 -3.10
C PRO A 63 -12.55 -12.56 -4.45
N GLU A 64 -11.82 -13.59 -4.86
CA GLU A 64 -11.05 -13.62 -6.10
C GLU A 64 -11.92 -13.32 -7.33
N VAL A 65 -11.43 -12.38 -8.14
CA VAL A 65 -11.81 -12.19 -9.52
C VAL A 65 -10.69 -12.75 -10.39
N GLY A 66 -10.99 -13.73 -11.24
CA GLY A 66 -9.95 -14.48 -11.95
C GLY A 66 -9.09 -13.62 -12.87
N LEU A 67 -7.79 -13.91 -12.94
CA LEU A 67 -6.78 -13.15 -13.73
C LEU A 67 -7.24 -12.77 -15.15
N THR A 68 -7.81 -13.71 -15.91
CA THR A 68 -8.33 -13.43 -17.26
C THR A 68 -9.48 -12.43 -17.25
N GLN A 69 -10.36 -12.49 -16.25
CA GLN A 69 -11.45 -11.53 -16.12
C GLN A 69 -10.90 -10.13 -15.81
N ARG A 70 -9.89 -10.03 -14.95
CA ARG A 70 -9.23 -8.76 -14.62
C ARG A 70 -8.57 -8.13 -15.85
N THR A 71 -7.73 -8.88 -16.57
CA THR A 71 -7.08 -8.36 -17.80
C THR A 71 -8.09 -7.98 -18.87
N ASN A 72 -9.12 -8.81 -19.10
CA ASN A 72 -10.16 -8.51 -20.09
C ASN A 72 -10.93 -7.24 -19.72
N TYR A 73 -11.25 -7.06 -18.44
CA TYR A 73 -11.90 -5.86 -17.96
C TYR A 73 -11.01 -4.63 -18.19
N TYR A 74 -9.76 -4.63 -17.73
CA TYR A 74 -8.85 -3.50 -17.92
C TYR A 74 -8.63 -3.16 -19.40
N ASN A 75 -8.48 -4.17 -20.26
CA ASN A 75 -8.41 -4.02 -21.71
C ASN A 75 -9.67 -3.36 -22.29
N SER A 76 -10.87 -3.77 -21.84
CA SER A 76 -12.14 -3.19 -22.29
C SER A 76 -12.32 -1.72 -21.90
N GLN A 77 -11.63 -1.29 -20.83
CA GLN A 77 -11.74 0.06 -20.29
C GLN A 77 -10.74 1.04 -20.89
N ASN A 78 -9.81 0.55 -21.73
CA ASN A 78 -8.77 1.35 -22.39
C ASN A 78 -8.04 2.28 -21.40
N VAL A 79 -7.65 1.73 -20.24
CA VAL A 79 -6.82 2.47 -19.26
C VAL A 79 -5.42 2.73 -19.81
N ASP A 80 -4.73 3.74 -19.28
CA ASP A 80 -3.38 4.11 -19.72
C ASP A 80 -2.29 3.20 -19.10
N LEU A 81 -2.58 2.60 -17.95
CA LEU A 81 -1.67 1.73 -17.19
C LEU A 81 -2.46 0.68 -16.40
N VAL A 82 -1.93 -0.55 -16.35
CA VAL A 82 -2.26 -1.55 -15.33
C VAL A 82 -1.10 -1.64 -14.33
N TRP A 83 -1.42 -1.46 -13.05
CA TRP A 83 -0.48 -1.52 -11.94
C TRP A 83 -0.88 -2.61 -10.97
N SER A 84 -0.14 -3.72 -10.95
CA SER A 84 -0.46 -4.90 -10.15
C SER A 84 0.36 -4.96 -8.87
N ILE A 85 -0.31 -5.15 -7.74
CA ILE A 85 0.29 -5.12 -6.39
C ILE A 85 0.28 -6.52 -5.79
N HIS A 86 1.46 -7.00 -5.44
CA HIS A 86 1.69 -8.30 -4.82
C HIS A 86 2.70 -8.22 -3.65
N ALA A 87 2.75 -9.31 -2.87
CA ALA A 87 3.84 -9.61 -1.95
C ALA A 87 4.37 -11.02 -2.18
N ASN A 88 5.68 -11.17 -2.12
CA ASN A 88 6.37 -12.34 -2.61
C ASN A 88 6.40 -13.46 -1.57
N ALA A 89 6.72 -14.67 -1.99
CA ALA A 89 7.04 -15.78 -1.12
C ALA A 89 8.17 -16.62 -1.73
N SER A 90 9.06 -17.10 -0.87
CA SER A 90 10.15 -17.99 -1.27
C SER A 90 10.34 -19.09 -0.24
N SER A 91 10.75 -20.27 -0.70
CA SER A 91 11.22 -21.34 0.18
C SER A 91 12.48 -20.95 0.96
N SER A 92 13.26 -20.00 0.45
CA SER A 92 14.36 -19.38 1.19
C SER A 92 13.83 -18.24 2.07
N THR A 93 13.84 -18.43 3.39
CA THR A 93 13.43 -17.39 4.35
C THR A 93 14.40 -16.21 4.43
N SER A 94 15.57 -16.30 3.80
CA SER A 94 16.50 -15.17 3.64
C SER A 94 16.25 -14.34 2.39
N ALA A 95 15.40 -14.80 1.46
CA ALA A 95 15.01 -13.97 0.32
C ALA A 95 14.27 -12.73 0.81
N GLU A 96 14.69 -11.56 0.36
CA GLU A 96 14.12 -10.28 0.80
C GLU A 96 14.11 -9.27 -0.34
N GLY A 97 13.46 -8.14 -0.08
CA GLY A 97 13.49 -6.97 -0.95
C GLY A 97 12.31 -6.89 -1.91
N ARG A 98 12.22 -5.76 -2.58
CA ARG A 98 11.12 -5.43 -3.51
C ARG A 98 11.59 -5.57 -4.95
N CYS A 99 10.69 -5.91 -5.85
CA CYS A 99 10.99 -5.92 -7.26
C CYS A 99 9.76 -5.64 -8.13
N ALA A 100 10.00 -5.39 -9.40
CA ALA A 100 8.98 -5.18 -10.41
C ALA A 100 9.20 -6.09 -11.61
N PHE A 101 8.09 -6.55 -12.16
CA PHE A 101 7.99 -7.34 -13.37
C PHE A 101 7.37 -6.50 -14.48
N TYR A 102 7.95 -6.58 -15.66
CA TYR A 102 7.49 -5.85 -16.85
C TYR A 102 7.59 -6.75 -18.08
N TRP A 103 6.71 -6.57 -19.07
CA TRP A 103 6.81 -7.36 -20.29
C TRP A 103 8.11 -7.07 -21.06
N TYR A 104 8.86 -8.12 -21.41
CA TYR A 104 10.25 -8.01 -21.88
C TYR A 104 10.45 -7.15 -23.13
N THR A 105 9.43 -7.02 -24.00
CA THR A 105 9.49 -6.18 -25.20
C THR A 105 9.00 -4.75 -24.99
N SER A 106 8.45 -4.42 -23.81
CA SER A 106 7.90 -3.10 -23.53
C SER A 106 8.94 -2.20 -22.86
N SER A 107 9.52 -1.29 -23.65
CA SER A 107 10.43 -0.25 -23.13
C SER A 107 9.73 0.69 -22.15
N ALA A 108 8.45 0.99 -22.38
CA ALA A 108 7.63 1.79 -21.48
C ALA A 108 7.43 1.11 -20.11
N ALA A 109 7.07 -0.17 -20.10
CA ALA A 109 6.91 -0.93 -18.86
C ALA A 109 8.23 -1.09 -18.11
N ARG A 110 9.34 -1.33 -18.84
CA ARG A 110 10.68 -1.35 -18.26
C ARG A 110 11.02 -0.02 -17.60
N ARG A 111 10.78 1.11 -18.28
CA ARG A 111 11.06 2.45 -17.73
C ARG A 111 10.26 2.71 -16.46
N LEU A 112 8.98 2.32 -16.45
CA LEU A 112 8.13 2.46 -15.27
C LEU A 112 8.60 1.56 -14.11
N ALA A 113 9.04 0.33 -14.39
CA ALA A 113 9.63 -0.55 -13.38
C ALA A 113 10.94 0.03 -12.80
N GLU A 114 11.78 0.64 -13.63
CA GLU A 114 12.99 1.36 -13.20
C GLU A 114 12.64 2.53 -12.27
N LEU A 115 11.63 3.33 -12.61
CA LEU A 115 11.12 4.40 -11.75
C LEU A 115 10.65 3.88 -10.39
N TYR A 116 9.93 2.76 -10.36
CA TYR A 116 9.50 2.15 -9.11
C TYR A 116 10.68 1.68 -8.25
N VAL A 117 11.67 1.02 -8.85
CA VAL A 117 12.88 0.59 -8.15
C VAL A 117 13.64 1.80 -7.55
N GLU A 118 13.74 2.89 -8.31
CA GLU A 118 14.32 4.15 -7.81
C GLU A 118 13.54 4.69 -6.61
N GLU A 119 12.20 4.76 -6.67
CA GLU A 119 11.36 5.30 -5.58
C GLU A 119 11.36 4.42 -4.33
N VAL A 120 11.40 3.09 -4.50
CA VAL A 120 11.56 2.14 -3.39
C VAL A 120 12.90 2.36 -2.69
N THR A 121 13.97 2.53 -3.47
CA THR A 121 15.32 2.78 -2.92
C THR A 121 15.39 4.13 -2.21
N ASN A 122 14.78 5.17 -2.80
CA ASN A 122 14.67 6.49 -2.18
C ASN A 122 13.87 6.48 -0.88
N ALA A 123 12.90 5.57 -0.76
CA ALA A 123 12.15 5.33 0.46
C ALA A 123 12.92 4.50 1.52
N GLY A 124 14.16 4.10 1.23
CA GLY A 124 15.05 3.40 2.16
C GLY A 124 14.83 1.89 2.20
N TYR A 125 14.22 1.29 1.19
CA TYR A 125 14.00 -0.15 1.11
C TYR A 125 14.95 -0.82 0.12
N ASN A 126 15.40 -2.03 0.48
CA ASN A 126 16.22 -2.87 -0.40
C ASN A 126 15.40 -3.50 -1.52
N THR A 127 16.05 -3.75 -2.65
CA THR A 127 15.51 -4.47 -3.80
C THR A 127 15.90 -5.95 -3.77
N HIS A 128 15.06 -6.78 -4.39
CA HIS A 128 15.44 -8.17 -4.67
C HIS A 128 16.33 -8.21 -5.91
N GLY A 129 17.63 -8.48 -5.73
CA GLY A 129 18.61 -8.35 -6.81
C GLY A 129 18.63 -6.91 -7.35
N THR A 130 18.49 -6.74 -8.67
CA THR A 130 18.36 -5.42 -9.31
C THR A 130 17.00 -4.76 -9.09
N GLY A 131 16.03 -5.48 -8.52
CA GLY A 131 14.63 -5.06 -8.44
C GLY A 131 13.88 -5.17 -9.76
N LEU A 132 14.53 -5.61 -10.85
CA LEU A 132 13.95 -5.63 -12.20
C LEU A 132 13.92 -7.06 -12.76
N HIS A 133 12.73 -7.51 -13.15
CA HIS A 133 12.54 -8.82 -13.76
C HIS A 133 11.76 -8.71 -15.07
N ALA A 134 12.37 -9.10 -16.19
CA ALA A 134 11.67 -9.17 -17.46
C ALA A 134 10.71 -10.37 -17.44
N SER A 135 9.41 -10.12 -17.59
CA SER A 135 8.39 -11.12 -17.83
C SER A 135 8.47 -11.58 -19.28
N GLN A 136 8.74 -12.87 -19.48
CA GLN A 136 8.96 -13.44 -20.82
C GLN A 136 8.29 -14.82 -20.96
N PRO A 137 7.85 -15.20 -22.18
CA PRO A 137 7.26 -16.52 -22.43
C PRO A 137 8.17 -17.65 -21.97
N ASN A 138 7.57 -18.78 -21.57
CA ASN A 138 8.28 -20.02 -21.22
C ASN A 138 9.33 -19.87 -20.10
N SER A 139 9.09 -18.93 -19.18
CA SER A 139 9.95 -18.72 -18.00
C SER A 139 9.11 -18.60 -16.73
N TRP A 140 9.76 -18.68 -15.57
CA TRP A 140 9.10 -18.48 -14.27
C TRP A 140 8.53 -17.06 -14.13
N THR A 141 9.02 -16.10 -14.91
CA THR A 141 8.52 -14.72 -14.95
C THR A 141 7.40 -14.54 -15.97
N ASN A 142 6.83 -15.59 -16.57
CA ASN A 142 5.78 -15.47 -17.59
C ASN A 142 4.41 -15.04 -17.01
N LEU A 143 4.34 -13.82 -16.48
CA LEU A 143 3.20 -13.33 -15.71
C LEU A 143 2.05 -12.90 -16.63
N HIS A 144 0.87 -13.45 -16.37
CA HIS A 144 -0.36 -13.19 -17.14
C HIS A 144 -0.68 -11.70 -17.24
N ILE A 145 -0.64 -10.97 -16.12
CA ILE A 145 -0.98 -9.54 -16.07
C ILE A 145 -0.06 -8.68 -16.95
N CYS A 146 1.22 -9.05 -17.06
CA CYS A 146 2.18 -8.36 -17.94
C CYS A 146 2.01 -8.75 -19.41
N ARG A 147 1.58 -9.99 -19.69
CA ARG A 147 1.49 -10.55 -21.05
C ARG A 147 0.19 -10.22 -21.76
N GLU A 148 -0.94 -10.30 -21.06
CA GLU A 148 -2.29 -10.27 -21.64
C GLU A 148 -2.96 -8.89 -21.57
N THR A 149 -2.26 -7.91 -21.01
CA THR A 149 -2.72 -6.52 -20.94
C THR A 149 -2.27 -5.77 -22.20
N ASN A 150 -3.17 -4.99 -22.82
CA ASN A 150 -2.91 -4.27 -24.07
C ASN A 150 -2.12 -2.96 -23.87
N MET A 151 -2.29 -2.31 -22.70
CA MET A 151 -1.55 -1.10 -22.32
C MET A 151 -0.28 -1.45 -21.53
N THR A 152 0.48 -0.43 -21.13
CA THR A 152 1.63 -0.63 -20.23
C THR A 152 1.17 -1.33 -18.96
N ALA A 153 1.90 -2.38 -18.56
CA ALA A 153 1.60 -3.15 -17.35
C ALA A 153 2.88 -3.42 -16.56
N VAL A 154 2.81 -3.20 -15.24
CA VAL A 154 3.87 -3.55 -14.29
C VAL A 154 3.23 -4.27 -13.10
N LEU A 155 3.86 -5.36 -12.67
CA LEU A 155 3.54 -6.04 -11.41
C LEU A 155 4.64 -5.78 -10.40
N THR A 156 4.28 -5.43 -9.18
CA THR A 156 5.21 -5.18 -8.08
C THR A 156 5.12 -6.26 -7.02
N GLU A 157 6.27 -6.72 -6.56
CA GLU A 157 6.41 -7.57 -5.39
C GLU A 157 7.01 -6.73 -4.26
N ASN A 158 6.26 -6.58 -3.17
CA ASN A 158 6.53 -5.58 -2.13
C ASN A 158 7.17 -6.16 -0.87
N GLY A 159 8.07 -7.12 -1.03
CA GLY A 159 8.75 -7.84 0.04
C GLY A 159 8.32 -9.30 0.14
N PHE A 160 9.06 -10.11 0.88
CA PHE A 160 8.79 -11.55 1.00
C PHE A 160 8.05 -11.88 2.30
N MET A 161 6.82 -12.37 2.19
CA MET A 161 6.00 -12.83 3.33
C MET A 161 6.70 -13.92 4.17
N THR A 162 7.62 -14.67 3.56
CA THR A 162 8.38 -15.73 4.25
C THR A 162 9.61 -15.21 5.00
N ASN A 163 10.08 -13.99 4.73
CA ASN A 163 11.19 -13.36 5.45
C ASN A 163 10.70 -12.63 6.70
N ASN A 164 11.43 -12.72 7.81
CA ASN A 164 10.98 -12.14 9.08
C ASN A 164 10.88 -10.61 9.07
N ALA A 165 11.84 -9.92 8.47
CA ALA A 165 11.84 -8.46 8.45
C ALA A 165 10.77 -7.91 7.51
N ASP A 166 10.55 -8.56 6.37
CA ASP A 166 9.46 -8.20 5.47
C ASP A 166 8.09 -8.61 6.03
N PHE A 167 7.98 -9.75 6.72
CA PHE A 167 6.74 -10.14 7.40
C PHE A 167 6.29 -9.09 8.42
N GLU A 168 7.20 -8.57 9.25
CA GLU A 168 6.85 -7.51 10.22
C GLU A 168 6.34 -6.22 9.55
N ARG A 169 6.76 -5.96 8.31
CA ARG A 169 6.29 -4.86 7.48
C ARG A 169 5.00 -5.17 6.75
N ILE A 170 4.78 -6.42 6.35
CA ILE A 170 3.62 -6.82 5.52
C ILE A 170 2.42 -7.15 6.40
N PHE A 171 2.62 -7.79 7.55
CA PHE A 171 1.55 -8.30 8.44
C PHE A 171 1.73 -7.95 9.91
N GLY A 172 2.93 -7.47 10.29
CA GLY A 172 3.25 -7.17 11.68
C GLY A 172 2.96 -5.73 12.10
N SER A 173 3.57 -5.35 13.20
CA SER A 173 3.35 -4.03 13.84
C SER A 173 3.78 -2.84 12.98
N ASN A 174 4.62 -3.04 11.96
CA ASN A 174 5.09 -1.98 11.08
C ASN A 174 4.21 -1.78 9.82
N GLN A 175 3.12 -2.54 9.68
CA GLN A 175 2.31 -2.58 8.47
C GLN A 175 1.77 -1.21 8.05
N ALA A 176 1.17 -0.45 8.97
CA ALA A 176 0.58 0.84 8.63
C ALA A 176 1.61 1.82 8.04
N VAL A 177 2.80 1.93 8.66
CA VAL A 177 3.89 2.79 8.19
C VAL A 177 4.44 2.29 6.85
N TYR A 178 4.58 0.96 6.71
CA TYR A 178 5.10 0.38 5.49
C TYR A 178 4.16 0.57 4.31
N VAL A 179 2.85 0.34 4.48
CA VAL A 179 1.81 0.59 3.48
C VAL A 179 1.85 2.03 2.99
N ALA A 180 1.92 3.00 3.91
CA ALA A 180 1.99 4.42 3.54
C ALA A 180 3.25 4.75 2.70
N ASN A 181 4.41 4.23 3.11
CA ASN A 181 5.67 4.49 2.41
C ASN A 181 5.73 3.81 1.04
N ILE A 182 5.28 2.55 0.94
CA ILE A 182 5.35 1.80 -0.32
C ILE A 182 4.31 2.31 -1.31
N ALA A 183 3.08 2.62 -0.89
CA ALA A 183 2.08 3.26 -1.75
C ALA A 183 2.55 4.63 -2.26
N ARG A 184 3.28 5.40 -1.44
CA ARG A 184 3.93 6.66 -1.87
C ARG A 184 5.01 6.43 -2.92
N ALA A 185 5.83 5.39 -2.78
CA ALA A 185 6.82 5.02 -3.80
C ALA A 185 6.14 4.65 -5.12
N HIS A 186 5.04 3.89 -5.07
CA HIS A 186 4.21 3.56 -6.24
C HIS A 186 3.66 4.82 -6.89
N ALA A 187 3.01 5.70 -6.12
CA ALA A 187 2.39 6.91 -6.62
C ALA A 187 3.42 7.85 -7.26
N LYS A 188 4.59 8.02 -6.65
CA LYS A 188 5.69 8.82 -7.22
C LYS A 188 6.18 8.24 -8.54
N ALA A 189 6.39 6.93 -8.63
CA ALA A 189 6.84 6.28 -9.86
C ALA A 189 5.83 6.47 -11.00
N ILE A 190 4.54 6.27 -10.71
CA ILE A 190 3.45 6.47 -11.66
C ILE A 190 3.35 7.94 -12.08
N CYS A 191 3.39 8.89 -11.14
CA CYS A 191 3.35 10.31 -11.44
C CYS A 191 4.54 10.72 -12.33
N ARG A 192 5.76 10.29 -11.99
CA ARG A 192 6.96 10.53 -12.81
C ARG A 192 6.82 9.97 -14.22
N PHE A 193 6.27 8.76 -14.37
CA PHE A 193 6.06 8.13 -15.68
C PHE A 193 5.11 8.95 -16.57
N PHE A 194 4.07 9.52 -15.99
CA PHE A 194 3.10 10.38 -16.71
C PHE A 194 3.48 11.86 -16.72
N ASN A 195 4.68 12.24 -16.25
CA ASN A 195 5.13 13.63 -16.12
C ASN A 195 4.18 14.51 -15.27
N ILE A 196 3.58 13.91 -14.25
CA ILE A 196 2.74 14.58 -13.25
C ILE A 196 3.63 14.90 -12.04
N ASN A 197 3.57 16.14 -11.56
CA ASN A 197 4.25 16.53 -10.33
C ASN A 197 3.51 15.89 -9.15
N PHE A 198 4.17 14.95 -8.48
CA PHE A 198 3.62 14.33 -7.28
C PHE A 198 3.52 15.36 -6.16
N ASN A 199 2.30 15.60 -5.71
CA ASN A 199 1.96 16.34 -4.52
C ASN A 199 1.67 15.34 -3.39
N ASP A 200 2.37 15.55 -2.30
CA ASP A 200 2.06 14.89 -1.04
C ASP A 200 0.86 15.61 -0.43
N ASP A 201 -0.27 14.94 -0.27
CA ASP A 201 -1.43 15.49 0.47
C ASP A 201 -1.17 15.68 1.96
N GLY A 202 0.01 15.29 2.46
CA GLY A 202 0.30 15.27 3.89
C GLY A 202 -0.52 14.23 4.65
N GLY A 203 -1.25 13.37 3.93
CA GLY A 203 -2.07 12.25 4.42
C GLY A 203 -1.28 10.96 4.65
N GLY A 204 0.03 10.97 4.38
CA GLY A 204 0.94 9.86 4.69
C GLY A 204 2.42 10.25 4.63
N GLY A 205 2.72 11.53 4.86
CA GLY A 205 4.04 12.11 4.62
C GLY A 205 5.12 11.43 5.45
N THR A 206 6.28 11.30 4.83
CA THR A 206 7.58 10.87 5.38
C THR A 206 8.14 11.81 6.46
N GLY A 207 7.29 12.66 7.06
CA GLY A 207 7.57 13.39 8.28
C GLY A 207 6.70 12.81 9.38
N GLN A 208 7.28 12.65 10.55
CA GLN A 208 6.54 12.13 11.68
C GLN A 208 5.41 13.12 11.98
N LYS A 209 4.16 12.67 11.87
CA LYS A 209 3.00 13.50 12.24
C LYS A 209 2.94 13.55 13.77
N TYR A 210 2.69 14.73 14.28
CA TYR A 210 2.53 15.02 15.70
C TYR A 210 1.17 15.69 15.93
N ILE A 211 0.65 15.50 17.13
CA ILE A 211 -0.53 16.18 17.63
C ILE A 211 -0.20 16.88 18.95
N GLU A 212 -0.41 18.18 18.99
CA GLU A 212 -0.26 19.00 20.19
C GLU A 212 -1.63 19.30 20.81
N ILE A 213 -1.73 19.19 22.13
CA ILE A 213 -2.98 19.42 22.85
C ILE A 213 -3.19 20.92 23.09
N LEU A 214 -4.34 21.44 22.66
CA LEU A 214 -4.75 22.84 22.84
C LEU A 214 -5.73 23.03 24.00
N ALA A 215 -6.41 21.97 24.45
CA ALA A 215 -7.32 22.00 25.59
C ALA A 215 -6.57 21.86 26.92
N ASP A 216 -7.10 22.41 28.02
CA ASP A 216 -6.47 22.28 29.35
C ASP A 216 -6.39 20.82 29.81
N SER A 217 -7.44 20.05 29.51
CA SER A 217 -7.48 18.60 29.69
C SER A 217 -8.28 17.96 28.54
N LEU A 218 -7.85 16.78 28.10
CA LEU A 218 -8.45 16.06 26.99
C LEU A 218 -8.38 14.55 27.23
N TRP A 219 -9.49 13.84 27.03
CA TRP A 219 -9.50 12.38 27.08
C TRP A 219 -8.84 11.76 25.85
N THR A 220 -8.03 10.73 26.07
CA THR A 220 -7.70 9.71 25.07
C THR A 220 -8.61 8.49 25.25
N TYR A 221 -8.54 7.54 24.33
CA TYR A 221 -9.42 6.36 24.29
C TYR A 221 -8.62 5.06 24.04
N ASN A 222 -9.05 3.93 24.60
CA ASN A 222 -8.35 2.63 24.43
C ASN A 222 -8.63 2.04 23.04
N THR A 223 -9.85 2.24 22.53
CA THR A 223 -10.28 1.86 21.17
C THR A 223 -10.81 3.08 20.42
N ALA A 224 -11.13 2.90 19.13
CA ALA A 224 -11.77 3.92 18.31
C ALA A 224 -13.26 4.08 18.64
N ASP A 225 -13.58 4.36 19.90
CA ASP A 225 -14.92 4.57 20.46
C ASP A 225 -14.87 5.73 21.46
N TRP A 226 -15.74 6.73 21.29
CA TRP A 226 -15.81 7.92 22.15
C TRP A 226 -16.21 7.61 23.61
N ASN A 227 -16.70 6.41 23.89
CA ASN A 227 -17.09 5.98 25.23
C ASN A 227 -15.98 5.22 25.96
N ASP A 228 -14.97 4.72 25.25
CA ASP A 228 -13.90 3.89 25.81
C ASP A 228 -12.72 4.75 26.28
N ARG A 229 -12.99 5.62 27.26
CA ARG A 229 -12.02 6.58 27.80
C ARG A 229 -10.85 5.87 28.48
N ALA A 230 -9.64 6.35 28.19
CA ALA A 230 -8.40 5.82 28.73
C ALA A 230 -7.80 6.77 29.78
N VAL A 231 -6.87 7.64 29.36
CA VAL A 231 -6.17 8.59 30.24
C VAL A 231 -6.43 10.02 29.80
N ILE A 232 -6.18 10.98 30.70
CA ILE A 232 -6.27 12.41 30.40
C ILE A 232 -4.88 12.93 30.03
N VAL A 233 -4.83 13.72 28.97
CA VAL A 233 -3.66 14.49 28.54
C VAL A 233 -3.97 15.99 28.61
N ASN A 234 -2.95 16.83 28.69
CA ASN A 234 -3.05 18.24 29.06
C ASN A 234 -2.43 19.15 28.00
N ARG A 235 -2.78 20.43 28.06
CA ARG A 235 -2.31 21.47 27.14
C ARG A 235 -0.79 21.43 26.95
N GLY A 236 -0.35 21.50 25.70
CA GLY A 236 1.06 21.55 25.32
C GLY A 236 1.74 20.19 25.22
N GLU A 237 1.11 19.10 25.67
CA GLU A 237 1.63 17.76 25.40
C GLU A 237 1.59 17.47 23.89
N VAL A 238 2.60 16.74 23.41
CA VAL A 238 2.77 16.41 21.99
C VAL A 238 2.90 14.91 21.82
N PHE A 239 2.09 14.33 20.94
CA PHE A 239 2.09 12.90 20.68
C PHE A 239 2.42 12.59 19.23
N THR A 240 3.14 11.50 19.04
CA THR A 240 3.45 10.93 17.72
C THR A 240 2.21 10.22 17.16
N VAL A 241 1.77 10.60 15.96
CA VAL A 241 0.63 9.97 15.26
C VAL A 241 1.12 8.77 14.44
N ILE A 242 0.48 7.62 14.61
CA ILE A 242 0.77 6.37 13.88
C ILE A 242 -0.36 5.97 12.93
N ARG A 243 -1.58 6.45 13.17
CA ARG A 243 -2.70 6.37 12.22
C ARG A 243 -3.24 7.76 12.01
N ASP A 244 -3.21 8.19 10.76
CA ASP A 244 -3.72 9.50 10.37
C ASP A 244 -5.23 9.62 10.61
N ARG A 245 -5.73 10.85 10.51
CA ARG A 245 -7.11 11.23 10.79
C ARG A 245 -8.11 10.28 10.13
N PHE A 246 -8.95 9.64 10.93
CA PHE A 246 -10.01 8.74 10.45
C PHE A 246 -11.33 9.00 11.17
N TYR A 247 -12.45 8.67 10.53
CA TYR A 247 -13.79 8.96 11.03
C TYR A 247 -14.23 7.95 12.10
N VAL A 248 -14.85 8.44 13.17
CA VAL A 248 -15.46 7.65 14.26
C VAL A 248 -16.72 8.37 14.71
N ASP A 249 -17.89 7.76 14.54
CA ASP A 249 -19.20 8.17 15.07
C ASP A 249 -19.39 9.67 15.35
N GLY A 250 -19.55 10.47 14.29
CA GLY A 250 -19.81 11.91 14.40
C GLY A 250 -18.56 12.79 14.58
N GLY A 251 -17.36 12.20 14.61
CA GLY A 251 -16.11 12.92 14.73
C GLY A 251 -14.95 12.26 13.99
N TYR A 252 -13.76 12.78 14.22
CA TYR A 252 -12.52 12.21 13.69
C TYR A 252 -11.54 11.97 14.82
N MET A 253 -10.73 10.92 14.69
CA MET A 253 -9.66 10.57 15.62
C MET A 253 -8.32 10.41 14.90
N TYR A 254 -7.24 10.51 15.66
CA TYR A 254 -5.93 9.97 15.35
C TYR A 254 -5.64 8.77 16.25
N GLN A 255 -4.77 7.86 15.81
CA GLN A 255 -4.12 6.92 16.72
C GLN A 255 -2.69 7.38 16.98
N ILE A 256 -2.30 7.45 18.25
CA ILE A 256 -0.97 7.88 18.69
C ILE A 256 -0.08 6.69 19.05
N LYS A 257 1.24 6.88 19.10
CA LYS A 257 2.25 5.82 19.25
C LYS A 257 2.08 4.94 20.51
N SER A 258 1.40 5.43 21.53
CA SER A 258 1.02 4.62 22.71
C SER A 258 -0.04 3.56 22.41
N GLY A 259 -0.65 3.57 21.22
CA GLY A 259 -1.80 2.75 20.84
C GLY A 259 -3.15 3.41 21.11
N LEU A 260 -3.16 4.47 21.93
CA LEU A 260 -4.38 5.20 22.29
C LEU A 260 -4.91 6.04 21.12
N TYR A 261 -6.19 6.36 21.20
CA TYR A 261 -6.88 7.22 20.25
C TYR A 261 -7.14 8.59 20.86
N ILE A 262 -7.16 9.62 20.01
CA ILE A 262 -7.37 11.01 20.44
C ILE A 262 -8.19 11.76 19.39
N THR A 263 -9.01 12.73 19.83
CA THR A 263 -9.81 13.54 18.90
C THR A 263 -8.92 14.27 17.89
N ALA A 264 -9.43 14.40 16.66
CA ALA A 264 -8.85 15.21 15.59
C ALA A 264 -9.59 16.55 15.42
N ASN A 265 -10.41 16.96 16.40
CA ASN A 265 -11.12 18.22 16.33
C ASN A 265 -10.14 19.40 16.55
N PRO A 266 -10.02 20.33 15.59
CA PRO A 266 -9.04 21.42 15.64
C PRO A 266 -9.26 22.42 16.78
N THR A 267 -10.42 22.40 17.44
CA THR A 267 -10.66 23.17 18.67
C THR A 267 -9.81 22.68 19.83
N TYR A 268 -9.51 21.37 19.90
CA TYR A 268 -8.83 20.75 21.04
C TYR A 268 -7.39 20.35 20.76
N VAL A 269 -7.01 20.23 19.48
CA VAL A 269 -5.70 19.72 19.08
C VAL A 269 -5.18 20.44 17.84
N ARG A 270 -3.85 20.50 17.70
CA ARG A 270 -3.15 20.95 16.49
C ARG A 270 -2.29 19.83 15.94
N ALA A 271 -2.61 19.34 14.74
CA ALA A 271 -1.78 18.38 14.01
C ALA A 271 -0.74 19.11 13.14
N TYR A 272 0.49 18.62 13.12
CA TYR A 272 1.56 19.11 12.25
C TYR A 272 2.54 17.99 11.90
N THR A 273 3.33 18.18 10.86
CA THR A 273 4.34 17.23 10.39
C THR A 273 5.73 17.84 10.57
N ARG A 274 6.71 17.06 11.07
CA ARG A 274 8.14 17.42 11.09
C ARG A 274 8.99 16.35 10.44
#